data_AF-A0A327KS05-F1
#
_entry.id   AF-A0A327KS05-F1
#
_cell.length_a   1.000
_cell.length_b   1.000
_cell.length_c   1.000
_cell.angle_alpha   90.00
_cell.angle_beta   90.00
_cell.angle_gamma   90.00
#
_symmetry.space_group_name_H-M   'P 1'
#
loop_
_entity.id
_entity.type
_entity.pdbx_description
1 polymer ?
#
loop_
_entity_poly.entity_id
_entity_poly.type
_entity_poly.pdbx_seq_one_letter_code
_entity_poly.pdbx_strand_id
1 'polypeptide(L)'
;MRRGRRRAAMNDPAGPGRREVGGPGPADDAGAETAVDRLARAEVSVAKGLRQLELQRRHCADCAPGSEGAASAERLLLALESFLAIRIAERDRLRRAARVDS
;
A
#
# COMPACT_ATOMS: atom_id res chain seq x y z
N MET A 1 27.83 37.86 -58.14
CA MET A 1 27.18 38.36 -56.90
C MET A 1 26.20 37.30 -56.38
N ARG A 2 26.02 37.24 -55.05
CA ARG A 2 25.20 36.31 -54.22
C ARG A 2 25.87 35.01 -53.74
N ARG A 3 26.48 35.20 -52.55
CA ARG A 3 26.80 34.29 -51.43
C ARG A 3 25.69 33.25 -51.24
N GLY A 4 25.92 32.00 -50.83
CA GLY A 4 26.99 31.45 -50.00
C GLY A 4 26.31 30.51 -48.99
N ARG A 5 26.49 29.20 -49.19
CA ARG A 5 25.97 28.13 -48.35
C ARG A 5 26.73 28.04 -47.02
N ARG A 6 25.98 27.63 -45.97
CA ARG A 6 26.38 26.77 -44.82
C ARG A 6 27.30 27.34 -43.71
N ARG A 7 26.76 27.21 -42.49
CA ARG A 7 27.33 26.68 -41.20
C ARG A 7 28.63 27.30 -40.64
N ALA A 8 28.51 27.84 -39.42
CA ALA A 8 28.94 27.23 -38.15
C ALA A 8 29.61 28.22 -37.18
N ALA A 9 29.17 28.11 -35.93
CA ALA A 9 29.84 28.42 -34.65
C ALA A 9 30.36 29.85 -34.41
N MET A 10 29.81 30.50 -33.37
CA MET A 10 30.59 30.82 -32.16
C MET A 10 29.62 31.06 -30.98
N ASN A 11 29.88 30.34 -29.89
CA ASN A 11 29.32 30.57 -28.55
C ASN A 11 29.78 31.94 -28.02
N ASP A 12 28.87 32.72 -27.45
CA ASP A 12 28.73 33.00 -26.01
C ASP A 12 27.88 34.27 -25.83
N PRO A 13 27.02 34.32 -24.80
CA PRO A 13 27.41 35.24 -23.74
C PRO A 13 27.12 34.67 -22.35
N ALA A 14 28.19 34.47 -21.58
CA ALA A 14 28.11 34.48 -20.12
C ALA A 14 27.85 35.92 -19.65
N GLY A 15 26.60 36.21 -19.27
CA GLY A 15 26.22 37.37 -18.47
C GLY A 15 25.90 36.94 -17.03
N PRO A 16 26.42 37.64 -16.00
CA PRO A 16 26.36 37.14 -14.63
C PRO A 16 25.11 37.62 -13.88
N GLY A 17 24.59 36.77 -12.99
CA GLY A 17 23.89 37.20 -11.79
C GLY A 17 22.38 36.97 -11.76
N ARG A 18 21.97 35.88 -11.11
CA ARG A 18 21.19 35.91 -9.86
C ARG A 18 21.16 34.52 -9.21
N ARG A 19 21.72 34.43 -8.00
CA ARG A 19 21.29 33.47 -6.96
C ARG A 19 19.77 33.63 -6.84
N GLU A 20 18.95 32.59 -6.70
CA GLU A 20 18.97 31.54 -5.69
C GLU A 20 18.35 30.28 -6.31
N VAL A 21 19.11 29.19 -6.44
CA VAL A 21 18.49 27.87 -6.51
C VAL A 21 18.38 27.47 -5.05
N GLY A 22 17.14 27.47 -4.55
CA GLY A 22 16.83 27.10 -3.18
C GLY A 22 17.63 25.87 -2.78
N GLY A 23 18.20 25.93 -1.56
CA GLY A 23 18.77 24.74 -0.93
C GLY A 23 17.77 23.59 -0.99
N PRO A 24 18.20 22.33 -0.79
CA PRO A 24 17.28 21.21 -0.75
C PRO A 24 16.17 21.56 0.24
N GLY A 25 15.01 21.94 -0.30
CA GLY A 25 13.80 22.08 0.49
C GLY A 25 13.62 20.74 1.18
N PRO A 26 13.13 20.72 2.43
CA PRO A 26 12.91 19.49 3.15
C PRO A 26 12.14 18.57 2.20
N ALA A 27 12.79 17.48 1.79
CA ALA A 27 12.14 16.46 1.01
C ALA A 27 10.88 16.11 1.79
N ASP A 28 9.76 16.30 1.12
CA ASP A 28 8.42 16.16 1.67
C ASP A 28 8.38 15.03 2.70
N ASP A 29 7.98 15.35 3.93
CA ASP A 29 7.40 14.39 4.87
C ASP A 29 6.08 13.87 4.26
N ALA A 30 6.16 13.25 3.08
CA ALA A 30 5.16 12.33 2.57
C ALA A 30 5.16 11.16 3.56
N GLY A 31 4.36 11.36 4.62
CA GLY A 31 4.48 10.72 5.93
C GLY A 31 4.99 9.29 5.87
N ALA A 32 6.21 9.08 6.34
CA ALA A 32 6.73 7.75 6.57
C ALA A 32 5.77 7.02 7.51
N GLU A 33 5.06 6.02 6.97
CA GLU A 33 4.11 5.22 7.74
C GLU A 33 4.85 4.59 8.93
N THR A 34 4.48 5.01 10.13
CA THR A 34 5.20 4.55 11.32
C THR A 34 4.93 3.06 11.53
N ALA A 35 5.80 2.39 12.31
CA ALA A 35 5.54 1.01 12.71
C ALA A 35 4.20 0.88 13.46
N VAL A 36 3.82 1.91 14.21
CA VAL A 36 2.53 2.01 14.92
C VAL A 36 1.36 2.10 13.94
N ASP A 37 1.47 2.91 12.90
CA ASP A 37 0.42 3.03 11.87
C ASP A 37 0.18 1.70 11.13
N ARG A 38 1.27 1.01 10.78
CA ARG A 38 1.22 -0.32 10.15
C ARG A 38 0.55 -1.34 11.06
N LEU A 39 0.89 -1.34 12.35
CA LEU A 39 0.25 -2.22 13.32
C LEU A 39 -1.24 -1.90 13.48
N ALA A 40 -1.62 -0.63 13.64
CA ALA A 40 -3.01 -0.21 13.77
C ALA A 40 -3.85 -0.64 12.56
N ARG A 41 -3.33 -0.50 11.34
CA ARG A 41 -3.99 -0.98 10.12
C ARG A 41 -4.12 -2.50 10.08
N ALA A 42 -3.10 -3.23 10.51
CA ALA A 42 -3.16 -4.69 10.60
C ALA A 42 -4.23 -5.14 11.61
N GLU A 43 -4.36 -4.47 12.76
CA GLU A 43 -5.40 -4.75 13.75
C GLU A 43 -6.81 -4.49 13.20
N VAL A 44 -7.02 -3.35 12.54
CA VAL A 44 -8.29 -3.03 11.87
C VAL A 44 -8.60 -4.04 10.77
N SER A 45 -7.61 -4.46 9.99
CA SER A 45 -7.77 -5.46 8.93
C SER A 45 -8.22 -6.81 9.49
N VAL A 46 -7.61 -7.27 10.59
CA VAL A 46 -8.01 -8.50 11.28
C VAL A 46 -9.43 -8.38 11.85
N ALA A 47 -9.77 -7.26 12.50
CA ALA A 47 -11.11 -7.05 13.05
C ALA A 47 -12.20 -7.09 11.96
N LYS A 48 -11.96 -6.43 10.82
CA LYS A 48 -12.86 -6.48 9.66
C LYS A 48 -12.99 -7.89 9.10
N GLY A 49 -11.88 -8.62 8.99
CA GLY A 49 -11.86 -10.00 8.51
C GLY A 49 -12.63 -10.96 9.42
N LEU A 50 -12.49 -10.82 10.74
CA LEU A 50 -13.27 -11.60 11.72
C LEU A 50 -14.78 -11.36 11.58
N ARG A 51 -15.18 -10.08 11.46
CA ARG A 51 -16.59 -9.74 11.25
C ARG A 51 -17.15 -10.32 9.96
N GLN A 52 -16.38 -10.24 8.87
CA GLN A 52 -16.78 -10.82 7.58
C GLN A 52 -16.90 -12.34 7.66
N LEU A 53 -15.95 -13.00 8.32
CA LEU A 53 -15.99 -14.44 8.53
C LEU A 53 -17.25 -14.84 9.31
N GLU A 54 -17.59 -14.13 10.38
CA GLU A 54 -18.79 -14.42 11.16
C GLU A 54 -20.08 -14.23 10.35
N LEU A 55 -20.17 -13.18 9.53
CA LEU A 55 -21.30 -12.99 8.61
C LEU A 55 -21.41 -14.15 7.61
N GLN A 56 -20.28 -14.58 7.05
CA GLN A 56 -20.28 -15.69 6.10
C GLN A 56 -20.69 -17.02 6.77
N ARG A 57 -20.26 -17.28 8.02
CA ARG A 57 -20.67 -18.48 8.77
C ARG A 57 -22.19 -18.53 8.96
N ARG A 58 -22.81 -17.39 9.28
CA ARG A 58 -24.28 -17.29 9.41
C ARG A 58 -24.94 -17.54 8.06
N HIS A 59 -24.44 -16.92 7.00
CA HIS A 59 -24.97 -17.14 5.65
C HIS A 59 -24.84 -18.60 5.18
N CYS A 60 -23.73 -19.28 5.48
CA CYS A 60 -23.58 -20.72 5.20
C CYS A 60 -24.63 -21.54 5.95
N ALA A 61 -24.95 -21.20 7.21
CA ALA A 61 -25.95 -21.90 7.99
C ALA A 61 -27.39 -21.72 7.46
N ASP A 62 -27.66 -20.59 6.79
CA ASP A 62 -28.95 -20.31 6.16
C ASP A 62 -29.12 -21.00 4.79
N CYS A 63 -28.03 -21.54 4.21
CA CYS A 63 -28.08 -22.21 2.92
C CYS A 63 -28.68 -23.62 3.05
N ALA A 64 -29.51 -24.03 2.07
CA ALA A 64 -30.05 -25.38 2.03
C ALA A 64 -28.91 -26.43 1.87
N PRO A 65 -28.83 -27.47 2.73
CA PRO A 65 -27.80 -28.50 2.62
C PRO A 65 -27.80 -29.18 1.25
N GLY A 66 -26.61 -29.42 0.69
CA GLY A 66 -26.47 -30.04 -0.63
C GLY A 66 -26.79 -29.13 -1.83
N SER A 67 -27.19 -27.88 -1.59
CA SER A 67 -27.35 -26.90 -2.67
C SER A 67 -25.99 -26.39 -3.18
N GLU A 68 -25.96 -25.93 -4.42
CA GLU A 68 -24.78 -25.23 -4.97
C GLU A 68 -24.45 -23.97 -4.16
N GLY A 69 -25.48 -23.32 -3.59
CA GLY A 69 -25.34 -22.19 -2.68
C GLY A 69 -24.52 -22.54 -1.44
N ALA A 70 -24.85 -23.66 -0.79
CA ALA A 70 -24.11 -24.16 0.36
C ALA A 70 -22.64 -24.49 0.01
N ALA A 71 -22.42 -25.22 -1.09
CA ALA A 71 -21.06 -25.57 -1.52
C ALA A 71 -20.21 -24.33 -1.88
N SER A 72 -20.83 -23.32 -2.50
CA SER A 72 -20.17 -22.05 -2.81
C SER A 72 -19.85 -21.25 -1.56
N ALA A 73 -20.80 -21.18 -0.61
CA ALA A 73 -20.64 -20.47 0.64
C ALA A 73 -19.54 -21.12 1.52
N GLU A 74 -19.45 -22.44 1.55
CA GLU A 74 -18.38 -23.20 2.21
C GLU A 74 -17.01 -22.89 1.62
N ARG A 75 -16.87 -22.86 0.29
CA ARG A 75 -15.60 -22.48 -0.37
C ARG A 75 -15.17 -21.05 0.00
N LEU A 76 -16.12 -20.12 0.00
CA LEU A 76 -15.85 -18.74 0.41
C LEU A 76 -15.44 -18.66 1.89
N LEU A 77 -16.07 -19.46 2.76
CA LEU A 77 -15.72 -19.54 4.17
C LEU A 77 -14.26 -19.97 4.36
N LEU A 78 -13.85 -21.06 3.71
CA LEU A 78 -12.47 -21.56 3.77
C LEU A 78 -11.45 -20.54 3.24
N ALA A 79 -11.79 -19.82 2.17
CA ALA A 79 -10.95 -18.76 1.64
C ALA A 79 -10.79 -17.59 2.64
N LEU A 80 -11.87 -17.20 3.32
CA LEU A 80 -11.85 -16.15 4.35
C LEU A 80 -11.04 -16.57 5.58
N GLU A 81 -11.17 -17.82 6.03
CA GLU A 81 -10.37 -18.37 7.13
C GLU A 81 -8.88 -18.33 6.80
N SER A 82 -8.52 -18.77 5.59
CA SER A 82 -7.13 -18.77 5.12
C SER A 82 -6.56 -17.34 5.02
N PHE A 83 -7.33 -16.42 4.44
CA PHE A 83 -6.95 -15.01 4.34
C PHE A 83 -6.75 -14.37 5.73
N LEU A 84 -7.67 -14.66 6.66
CA LEU A 84 -7.61 -14.12 8.00
C LEU A 84 -6.40 -14.66 8.79
N ALA A 85 -6.05 -15.94 8.61
CA ALA A 85 -4.85 -16.52 9.21
C ALA A 85 -3.58 -15.77 8.79
N ILE A 86 -3.46 -15.41 7.51
CA ILE A 86 -2.33 -14.61 6.99
C ILE A 86 -2.30 -13.23 7.65
N ARG A 87 -3.46 -12.55 7.78
CA ARG A 87 -3.55 -11.23 8.40
C ARG A 87 -3.22 -11.24 9.88
N ILE A 88 -3.64 -12.28 10.60
CA ILE A 88 -3.30 -12.49 12.01
C ILE A 88 -1.79 -12.69 12.16
N ALA A 89 -1.19 -13.55 11.33
CA ALA A 89 0.25 -13.80 11.37
C ALA A 89 1.06 -12.52 11.13
N GLU A 90 0.63 -11.66 10.19
CA GLU A 90 1.28 -10.38 9.92
C GLU A 90 1.13 -9.40 11.09
N ARG A 91 -0.08 -9.25 11.64
CA ARG A 91 -0.30 -8.45 12.85
C ARG A 91 0.60 -8.93 13.99
N ASP A 92 0.69 -10.24 14.21
CA ASP A 92 1.48 -10.81 15.31
C ASP A 92 3.00 -10.67 15.06
N ARG A 93 3.44 -10.67 13.80
CA ARG A 93 4.81 -10.28 13.42
C ARG A 93 5.08 -8.81 13.77
N LEU A 94 4.18 -7.91 13.40
CA LEU A 94 4.32 -6.47 13.69
C LEU A 94 4.31 -6.18 15.20
N ARG A 95 3.45 -6.86 15.97
CA ARG A 95 3.44 -6.77 17.44
C ARG A 95 4.77 -7.20 18.06
N ARG A 96 5.39 -8.25 17.54
CA ARG A 96 6.71 -8.71 18.01
C ARG A 96 7.80 -7.71 17.67
N ALA A 97 7.81 -7.15 16.46
CA ALA A 97 8.77 -6.12 16.06
C ALA A 97 8.68 -4.88 16.95
N ALA A 98 7.46 -4.37 17.19
CA ALA A 98 7.24 -3.19 18.02
C ALA A 98 7.73 -3.34 19.48
N ARG A 99 7.72 -4.58 20.02
CA ARG A 99 8.22 -4.86 21.38
C ARG A 99 9.75 -4.92 21.47
N VAL A 100 10.45 -5.16 20.35
CA VAL A 100 11.92 -5.23 20.32
C VAL A 100 12.52 -3.82 20.25
N ASP A 101 11.78 -2.86 19.67
CA ASP A 101 12.19 -1.46 19.54
C ASP A 101 11.85 -0.58 20.77
N SER A 102 11.27 -1.18 21.83
CA SER A 102 10.85 -0.52 23.09
C SER A 102 11.82 -0.80 24.23
#